data_AF-A0A2E1M460-F1
#
_entry.id   AF-A0A2E1M460-F1
#
_cell.length_a   1.000
_cell.length_b   1.000
_cell.length_c   1.000
_cell.angle_alpha   90.00
_cell.angle_beta   90.00
_cell.angle_gamma   90.00
#
_symmetry.space_group_name_H-M   'P 1'
#
loop_
_entity.id
_entity.type
_entity.pdbx_description
1 polymer ?
#
loop_
_entity_poly.entity_id
_entity_poly.type
_entity_poly.pdbx_seq_one_letter_code
_entity_poly.pdbx_strand_id
1 'polypeptide(L)'
;MAVFDLRASIEEAGEVEVAALHRQTEPIAVIGSIAPLIGLLGTVLGMIGAFDALGAGAQSNQESIAGSISLALTTTLLGLVIAIPCVATVSWLRSRIDAAAAETGRELERLVLPLELGAATE
;
A
#
# COMPACT_ATOMS: atom_id res chain seq x y z
N MET A 1 4.82 10.51 -40.57
CA MET A 1 3.84 11.20 -39.69
C MET A 1 2.90 10.21 -38.99
N ALA A 2 2.33 9.20 -39.66
CA ALA A 2 1.49 8.19 -39.01
C ALA A 2 2.23 7.31 -37.96
N VAL A 3 3.49 6.91 -38.18
CA VAL A 3 4.22 6.01 -37.26
C VAL A 3 4.50 6.61 -35.87
N PHE A 4 4.75 7.92 -35.79
CA PHE A 4 4.89 8.62 -34.50
C PHE A 4 3.59 8.65 -33.70
N ASP A 5 2.45 8.73 -34.39
CA ASP A 5 1.11 8.70 -33.78
C ASP A 5 0.80 7.31 -33.20
N LEU A 6 1.29 6.26 -33.85
CA LEU A 6 1.17 4.87 -33.40
C LEU A 6 1.97 4.62 -32.13
N ARG A 7 3.21 5.12 -32.03
CA ARG A 7 4.03 5.01 -30.82
C ARG A 7 3.34 5.68 -29.63
N ALA A 8 2.91 6.93 -29.81
CA ALA A 8 2.21 7.69 -28.77
C ALA A 8 0.92 6.99 -28.32
N SER A 9 0.14 6.48 -29.27
CA SER A 9 -1.10 5.75 -28.96
C SER A 9 -0.87 4.48 -28.13
N ILE A 10 0.23 3.75 -28.39
CA ILE A 10 0.56 2.53 -27.64
C ILE A 10 1.11 2.88 -26.25
N GLU A 11 1.96 3.91 -26.13
CA GLU A 11 2.45 4.37 -24.82
C GLU A 11 1.28 4.83 -23.93
N GLU A 12 0.34 5.60 -24.47
CA GLU A 12 -0.87 6.03 -23.76
C GLU A 12 -1.73 4.84 -23.30
N ALA A 13 -1.97 3.86 -24.18
CA ALA A 13 -2.69 2.64 -23.82
C ALA A 13 -1.97 1.84 -22.72
N GLY A 14 -0.63 1.80 -22.77
CA GLY A 14 0.19 1.15 -21.74
C GLY A 14 0.09 1.83 -20.37
N GLU A 15 0.10 3.16 -20.33
CA GLU A 15 -0.08 3.93 -19.09
C GLU A 15 -1.45 3.67 -18.45
N VAL A 16 -2.51 3.61 -19.26
CA VAL A 16 -3.87 3.29 -18.79
C VAL A 16 -3.92 1.91 -18.13
N GLU A 17 -3.26 0.90 -18.72
CA GLU A 17 -3.25 -0.44 -18.12
C GLU A 17 -2.39 -0.55 -16.87
N VAL A 18 -1.23 0.10 -16.84
CA VAL A 18 -0.39 0.17 -15.64
C VAL A 18 -1.16 0.84 -14.50
N ALA A 19 -1.89 1.92 -14.78
CA ALA A 19 -2.76 2.57 -13.81
C ALA A 19 -3.88 1.65 -13.31
N ALA A 20 -4.50 0.86 -14.21
CA ALA A 20 -5.52 -0.12 -13.83
C ALA A 20 -4.97 -1.21 -12.89
N LEU A 21 -3.75 -1.71 -13.15
CA LEU A 21 -3.07 -2.67 -12.27
C LEU A 21 -2.72 -2.06 -10.91
N HIS A 22 -2.20 -0.84 -10.88
CA HIS A 22 -1.93 -0.13 -9.61
C HIS A 22 -3.20 0.05 -8.78
N ARG A 23 -4.33 0.38 -9.41
CA ARG A 23 -5.63 0.53 -8.75
C ARG A 23 -6.13 -0.75 -8.07
N GLN A 24 -5.76 -1.92 -8.59
CA GLN A 24 -6.09 -3.21 -7.96
C GLN A 24 -5.32 -3.43 -6.64
N THR A 25 -4.18 -2.76 -6.46
CA THR A 25 -3.38 -2.84 -5.21
C THR A 25 -3.83 -1.86 -4.13
N GLU A 26 -4.60 -0.83 -4.50
CA GLU A 26 -5.08 0.24 -3.63
C GLU A 26 -5.78 -0.27 -2.36
N PRO A 27 -6.70 -1.26 -2.42
CA PRO A 27 -7.42 -1.70 -1.22
C PRO A 27 -6.50 -2.27 -0.14
N ILE A 28 -5.47 -3.02 -0.55
CA ILE A 28 -4.49 -3.59 0.38
C ILE A 28 -3.60 -2.49 0.97
N ALA A 29 -3.27 -1.47 0.16
CA ALA A 29 -2.50 -0.31 0.62
C ALA A 29 -3.26 0.46 1.70
N VAL A 30 -4.57 0.65 1.49
CA VAL A 30 -5.47 1.30 2.45
C VAL A 30 -5.58 0.49 3.75
N ILE A 31 -5.71 -0.84 3.66
CA ILE A 31 -5.72 -1.69 4.86
C ILE A 31 -4.40 -1.57 5.62
N GLY A 32 -3.27 -1.59 4.91
CA GLY A 32 -1.94 -1.44 5.49
C GLY A 32 -1.74 -0.10 6.22
N SER A 33 -2.36 0.99 5.73
CA SER A 33 -2.27 2.31 6.37
C SER A 33 -3.26 2.53 7.51
N ILE A 34 -4.45 1.91 7.45
CA ILE A 34 -5.48 2.05 8.48
C ILE A 34 -5.24 1.10 9.67
N ALA A 35 -4.68 -0.09 9.46
CA ALA A 35 -4.48 -1.08 10.52
C ALA A 35 -3.68 -0.57 11.74
N PRO A 36 -2.58 0.20 11.59
CA PRO A 36 -1.88 0.81 12.73
C PRO A 36 -2.72 1.84 13.47
N LEU A 37 -3.56 2.60 12.74
CA LEU A 37 -4.45 3.60 13.33
C LEU A 37 -5.53 2.95 14.19
N ILE A 38 -6.04 1.79 13.77
CA ILE A 38 -6.95 0.96 14.58
C ILE A 38 -6.24 0.44 15.84
N GLY A 39 -4.98 -0.01 15.72
CA GLY A 39 -4.19 -0.42 16.88
C GLY A 39 -3.94 0.71 17.86
N LEU A 40 -3.66 1.92 17.36
CA LEU A 40 -3.53 3.13 18.17
C LEU A 40 -4.86 3.51 18.85
N LEU A 41 -6.00 3.37 18.17
CA LEU A 41 -7.31 3.56 18.81
C LEU A 41 -7.48 2.63 20.02
N GLY A 42 -7.03 1.39 19.91
CA GLY A 42 -7.03 0.43 21.01
C GLY A 42 -6.19 0.86 22.21
N THR A 43 -5.07 1.58 22.00
CA THR A 43 -4.30 2.13 23.12
C THR A 43 -5.05 3.22 23.86
N VAL A 44 -5.76 4.09 23.12
CA VAL A 44 -6.58 5.15 23.72
C VAL A 44 -7.67 4.52 24.59
N LEU A 45 -8.36 3.49 24.09
CA LEU A 45 -9.37 2.77 24.84
C LEU A 45 -8.82 2.09 26.11
N GLY A 46 -7.66 1.42 26.01
CA GLY A 46 -7.02 0.80 27.17
C GLY A 46 -6.55 1.83 28.21
N MET A 47 -6.04 2.99 27.78
CA MET A 47 -5.65 4.07 28.68
C MET A 47 -6.85 4.71 29.38
N ILE A 48 -7.99 4.88 28.70
CA ILE A 48 -9.24 5.33 29.34
C ILE A 48 -9.63 4.37 30.47
N GLY A 49 -9.64 3.06 30.21
CA GLY A 49 -9.94 2.06 31.24
C GLY A 49 -8.94 2.03 32.40
N ALA A 50 -7.66 2.36 32.15
CA ALA A 50 -6.65 2.49 33.20
C ALA A 50 -6.92 3.72 34.10
N PHE A 51 -7.31 4.86 33.51
CA PHE A 51 -7.67 6.06 34.26
C PHE A 51 -8.97 5.91 35.06
N ASP A 52 -9.96 5.20 34.51
CA ASP A 52 -11.20 4.90 35.24
C ASP A 52 -10.93 4.02 36.48
N ALA A 53 -10.05 3.02 36.35
CA ALA A 53 -9.62 2.17 37.46
C ALA A 53 -8.83 2.94 38.54
N LEU A 54 -8.10 3.98 38.15
CA LEU A 54 -7.41 4.89 39.08
C LEU A 54 -8.38 5.81 39.82
N GLY A 55 -9.44 6.30 39.15
CA GLY A 55 -10.44 7.20 39.71
C GLY A 55 -11.39 6.55 40.72
N ALA A 56 -11.49 5.22 40.74
CA ALA A 56 -12.44 4.46 41.56
C ALA A 56 -12.12 4.36 43.07
N GLY A 57 -11.01 4.94 43.56
CA GLY A 57 -10.72 5.05 45.00
C GLY A 57 -9.78 3.97 45.58
N ALA A 58 -9.48 4.08 46.89
CA ALA A 58 -8.24 3.67 47.59
C ALA A 58 -7.80 2.18 47.57
N GLN A 59 -8.55 1.27 46.96
CA GLN A 59 -8.04 -0.02 46.50
C GLN A 59 -8.00 0.03 44.97
N SER A 60 -7.11 0.85 44.41
CA SER A 60 -6.80 0.75 42.99
C SER A 60 -6.23 -0.64 42.78
N ASN A 61 -7.03 -1.52 42.19
CA ASN A 61 -6.62 -2.90 41.99
C ASN A 61 -5.52 -2.89 40.93
N GLN A 62 -4.25 -2.96 41.36
CA GLN A 62 -3.08 -2.80 40.49
C GLN A 62 -3.09 -3.78 39.32
N GLU A 63 -3.70 -4.96 39.52
CA GLU A 63 -4.03 -5.91 38.46
C GLU A 63 -4.92 -5.34 37.37
N SER A 64 -5.97 -4.58 37.72
CA SER A 64 -6.90 -3.99 36.75
C SER A 64 -6.20 -2.95 35.87
N ILE A 65 -5.33 -2.12 36.46
CA ILE A 65 -4.57 -1.11 35.72
C ILE A 65 -3.57 -1.80 34.79
N ALA A 66 -2.85 -2.81 35.29
CA ALA A 66 -1.92 -3.60 34.49
C ALA A 66 -2.64 -4.32 33.32
N GLY A 67 -3.85 -4.82 33.55
CA GLY A 67 -4.70 -5.42 32.53
C GLY A 67 -5.08 -4.44 31.42
N SER A 68 -5.54 -3.25 31.78
CA SER A 68 -5.91 -2.19 30.81
C SER A 68 -4.72 -1.72 29.97
N ILE A 69 -3.53 -1.61 30.57
CA ILE A 69 -2.29 -1.26 29.85
C ILE A 69 -1.86 -2.42 28.94
N SER A 70 -1.96 -3.67 29.40
CA SER A 70 -1.66 -4.85 28.57
C SER A 70 -2.56 -4.93 27.35
N LEU A 71 -3.85 -4.64 27.51
CA LEU A 71 -4.81 -4.55 26.41
C LEU A 71 -4.40 -3.46 25.40
N ALA A 72 -4.04 -2.26 25.88
CA ALA A 72 -3.55 -1.18 25.03
C ALA A 72 -2.35 -1.64 24.17
N LEU A 73 -1.34 -2.25 24.78
CA LEU A 73 -0.15 -2.73 24.07
C LEU A 73 -0.46 -3.85 23.07
N THR A 74 -1.33 -4.79 23.45
CA THR A 74 -1.70 -5.93 22.60
C THR A 74 -2.46 -5.49 21.34
N THR A 75 -3.35 -4.50 21.46
CA THR A 75 -4.09 -3.95 20.32
C THR A 75 -3.17 -3.23 19.33
N THR A 76 -2.13 -2.53 19.79
CA THR A 76 -1.11 -1.94 18.90
C THR A 76 -0.32 -3.01 18.18
N LEU A 77 0.12 -4.03 18.91
CA LEU A 77 0.83 -5.16 18.33
C LEU A 77 0.02 -5.81 17.21
N LEU A 78 -1.27 -6.05 17.43
CA LEU A 78 -2.16 -6.63 16.42
C LEU A 78 -2.29 -5.74 15.18
N GLY A 79 -2.44 -4.42 15.36
CA GLY A 79 -2.49 -3.46 14.26
C GLY A 79 -1.22 -3.49 13.40
N LEU A 80 -0.05 -3.60 14.02
CA LEU A 80 1.24 -3.72 13.33
C LEU A 80 1.41 -5.07 12.62
N VAL A 81 0.97 -6.16 13.26
CA VAL A 81 1.02 -7.52 12.67
C VAL A 81 0.23 -7.60 11.37
N ILE A 82 -0.85 -6.83 11.24
CA ILE A 82 -1.64 -6.74 10.00
C ILE A 82 -1.00 -5.75 9.01
N ALA A 83 -0.53 -4.59 9.48
CA ALA A 83 0.00 -3.54 8.62
C ALA A 83 1.27 -3.93 7.87
N ILE A 84 2.22 -4.55 8.56
CA ILE A 84 3.53 -4.94 8.01
C ILE A 84 3.39 -5.83 6.75
N PRO A 85 2.67 -6.96 6.77
CA PRO A 85 2.52 -7.82 5.59
C PRO A 85 1.73 -7.15 4.47
N CYS A 86 0.73 -6.32 4.78
CA CYS A 86 -0.04 -5.58 3.77
C CYS A 86 0.87 -4.61 3.00
N VAL A 87 1.63 -3.77 3.71
CA VAL A 87 2.53 -2.79 3.10
C VAL A 87 3.65 -3.48 2.31
N ALA A 88 4.25 -4.54 2.88
CA ALA A 88 5.28 -5.32 2.19
C ALA A 88 4.76 -5.93 0.88
N THR A 89 3.55 -6.49 0.90
CA THR A 89 2.95 -7.13 -0.27
C THR A 89 2.62 -6.11 -1.37
N VAL A 90 2.04 -4.96 -1.01
CA VAL A 90 1.75 -3.89 -1.96
C VAL A 90 3.02 -3.35 -2.59
N SER A 91 4.06 -3.10 -1.78
CA SER A 91 5.35 -2.64 -2.30
C SER A 91 5.92 -3.65 -3.30
N TRP A 92 5.86 -4.94 -2.98
CA TRP A 92 6.34 -5.99 -3.88
C TRP A 92 5.51 -6.09 -5.18
N LEU A 93 4.19 -6.02 -5.10
CA LEU A 93 3.29 -6.07 -6.27
C LEU A 93 3.51 -4.87 -7.19
N ARG A 94 3.61 -3.66 -6.61
CA ARG A 94 3.85 -2.43 -7.38
C ARG A 94 5.20 -2.48 -8.10
N SER A 95 6.26 -2.92 -7.42
CA SER A 95 7.56 -3.12 -8.09
C SER A 95 7.51 -4.14 -9.22
N ARG A 96 6.67 -5.18 -9.11
CA ARG A 96 6.46 -6.14 -10.21
C ARG A 96 5.72 -5.54 -11.39
N ILE A 97 4.69 -4.72 -11.13
CA ILE A 97 3.94 -4.00 -12.16
C ILE A 97 4.88 -3.03 -12.91
N ASP A 98 5.67 -2.24 -12.17
CA ASP A 98 6.58 -1.27 -12.76
C ASP A 98 7.70 -1.94 -13.57
N ALA A 99 8.22 -3.08 -13.09
CA ALA A 99 9.20 -3.86 -13.84
C ALA A 99 8.62 -4.43 -15.15
N ALA A 100 7.38 -4.92 -15.12
CA ALA A 100 6.70 -5.41 -16.31
C ALA A 100 6.41 -4.27 -17.30
N ALA A 101 5.97 -3.10 -16.82
CA ALA A 101 5.77 -1.91 -17.64
C ALA A 101 7.08 -1.48 -18.34
N ALA A 102 8.19 -1.46 -17.60
CA ALA A 102 9.51 -1.12 -18.15
C ALA A 102 10.04 -2.15 -19.15
N GLU A 103 9.67 -3.42 -19.02
CA GLU A 103 9.99 -4.46 -20.01
C GLU A 103 9.19 -4.28 -21.30
N THR A 104 7.88 -4.07 -21.19
CA THR A 104 7.01 -3.78 -22.33
C THR A 104 7.47 -2.54 -23.10
N GLY A 105 7.82 -1.45 -22.40
CA GLY A 105 8.34 -0.22 -23.03
C GLY A 105 9.63 -0.44 -23.81
N ARG A 106 10.57 -1.23 -23.27
CA ARG A 106 11.83 -1.58 -23.96
C ARG A 106 11.58 -2.41 -25.22
N GLU A 107 10.63 -3.35 -25.17
CA GLU A 107 10.31 -4.17 -26.34
C GLU A 107 9.56 -3.37 -27.41
N LEU A 108 8.71 -2.43 -26.99
CA LEU A 108 8.08 -1.44 -27.86
C LEU A 108 9.12 -0.62 -28.64
N GLU A 109 10.12 -0.08 -27.94
CA GLU A 109 11.20 0.68 -28.56
C GLU A 109 11.95 -0.16 -29.60
N ARG A 110 12.25 -1.43 -29.29
CA ARG A 110 12.89 -2.36 -30.24
C ARG A 110 12.06 -2.64 -31.48
N LEU A 111 10.74 -2.69 -31.38
CA LEU A 111 9.85 -3.00 -32.50
C LEU A 111 9.50 -1.77 -33.33
N VAL A 112 9.40 -0.60 -32.70
CA VAL A 112 9.02 0.66 -33.38
C VAL A 112 10.21 1.31 -34.08
N LEU A 113 11.42 1.25 -33.51
CA LEU A 113 12.63 1.84 -34.12
C LEU A 113 12.87 1.39 -35.58
N PRO A 114 12.79 0.08 -35.94
CA PRO A 114 12.94 -0.36 -37.33
C PRO A 114 11.81 0.12 -38.26
N LEU A 115 10.59 0.27 -37.74
CA LEU A 115 9.42 0.72 -38.51
C LEU A 115 9.50 2.23 -38.81
N GLU A 116 10.01 3.02 -37.88
CA GLU A 116 10.27 4.45 -38.10
C GLU A 116 11.39 4.67 -39.13
N LEU A 117 12.45 3.85 -39.09
CA LEU A 117 13.55 3.93 -40.04
C LEU A 117 13.14 3.48 -41.46
N GLY A 118 12.29 2.47 -41.60
CA GLY A 118 11.78 2.03 -42.91
C GLY A 118 10.79 3.02 -43.54
N ALA A 119 9.96 3.68 -42.72
CA ALA A 119 9.02 4.71 -43.18
C ALA A 119 9.69 6.05 -43.55
N ALA A 120 10.97 6.23 -43.21
CA ALA A 120 11.76 7.41 -43.58
C ALA A 120 12.53 7.21 -44.91
N THR A 121 12.57 5.99 -45.44
CA THR A 121 13.27 5.64 -46.69
C THR A 121 12.37 5.54 -47.92
N GLU A 122 11.05 5.69 -47.76
CA GLU A 122 10.05 5.85 -48.85
C GLU A 122 9.53 7.29 -48.91
#